data_AF-A0A081AGM1-F1
#
_entry.id   AF-A0A081AGM1-F1
#
_cell.length_a   1.000
_cell.length_b   1.000
_cell.length_c   1.000
_cell.angle_alpha   90.00
_cell.angle_beta   90.00
_cell.angle_gamma   90.00
#
_symmetry.space_group_name_H-M   'P 1'
#
loop_
_entity.id
_entity.type
_entity.pdbx_description
1 polymer ?
#
loop_
_entity_poly.entity_id
_entity_poly.type
_entity_poly.pdbx_seq_one_letter_code
_entity_poly.pdbx_strand_id
1 'polypeptide(L)'
;MGKLFGSKGGLRIELDRGSYQPGDVVNGTVYLSVSDEIKTKGALVLEINGEEYVKYNEVYGESAVPRKQSNQLLSDQLVLSDNHDSFAPGEYVFPFNYQLRSTLPASFHVDRRHAGEFCDIDAAVKYKLKLRLPVKGAFKSDIKAERPLIVKPAQTAQLVQSRTDATAKHAKLLGMIRQGNCEVSGSLERDVYVAGETLQIRASVVNGSSMDVKSVSVRLVENLVIHANRDHKKEIKAQTCLAEKDFAGVKAGATTIDQAYSLDLVGRSERFAVLPPMASSLVSTSHHVEVRCKFLMSPNVHIEIPVKILAPLVTDVAAASSQLMTDHKTKALD
;
A
#
# COMPACT_ATOMS: atom_id res chain seq x y z
N MET A 1 45.94 -11.46 5.39
CA MET A 1 45.36 -11.01 6.67
C MET A 1 43.89 -10.67 6.39
N GLY A 2 42.95 -11.34 7.07
CA GLY A 2 41.50 -11.21 6.82
C GLY A 2 40.78 -12.56 6.70
N LYS A 3 40.73 -13.36 7.77
CA LYS A 3 39.89 -14.58 7.83
C LYS A 3 38.41 -14.17 7.85
N LEU A 4 37.66 -14.49 6.79
CA LEU A 4 36.21 -14.62 6.91
C LEU A 4 35.92 -15.80 7.84
N PHE A 5 35.30 -15.54 8.99
CA PHE A 5 34.76 -16.58 9.84
C PHE A 5 33.64 -17.30 9.07
N GLY A 6 33.93 -18.52 8.59
CA GLY A 6 32.98 -19.35 7.85
C GLY A 6 31.77 -19.71 8.74
N SER A 7 30.57 -19.33 8.30
CA SER A 7 29.33 -19.77 8.92
C SER A 7 29.21 -21.29 8.80
N LYS A 8 29.07 -22.00 9.92
CA LYS A 8 28.98 -23.48 9.97
C LYS A 8 27.72 -24.07 9.32
N GLY A 9 26.82 -23.22 8.84
CA GLY A 9 25.62 -23.60 8.11
C GLY A 9 24.82 -22.39 7.64
N GLY A 10 23.80 -22.64 6.83
CA GLY A 10 22.91 -21.66 6.23
C GLY A 10 21.46 -22.10 6.29
N LEU A 11 20.54 -21.13 6.35
CA LEU A 11 19.10 -21.35 6.39
C LEU A 11 18.44 -20.67 5.18
N ARG A 12 17.45 -21.33 4.59
CA ARG A 12 16.65 -20.79 3.48
C ARG A 12 15.18 -21.19 3.64
N ILE A 13 14.29 -20.26 3.28
CA ILE A 13 12.84 -20.47 3.23
C ILE A 13 12.40 -20.31 1.78
N GLU A 14 11.73 -21.33 1.24
CA GLU A 14 11.05 -21.28 -0.06
C GLU A 14 9.55 -21.45 0.14
N LEU A 15 8.77 -20.68 -0.62
CA LEU A 15 7.32 -20.71 -0.61
C LEU A 15 6.83 -21.15 -1.96
N ASP A 16 5.77 -21.95 -1.98
CA ASP A 16 5.20 -22.50 -3.21
C ASP A 16 4.56 -21.39 -4.07
N ARG A 17 4.03 -20.35 -3.42
CA ARG A 17 3.42 -19.16 -4.06
C ARG A 17 4.12 -17.88 -3.64
N GLY A 18 4.16 -16.90 -4.56
CA GLY A 18 4.70 -15.57 -4.30
C GLY A 18 3.79 -14.67 -3.45
N SER A 19 2.49 -14.96 -3.40
CA SER A 19 1.51 -14.23 -2.60
C SER A 19 0.33 -15.11 -2.22
N TYR A 20 -0.29 -14.80 -1.08
CA TYR A 20 -1.39 -15.54 -0.47
C TYR A 20 -2.57 -14.60 -0.18
N GLN A 21 -3.76 -15.13 -0.04
CA GLN A 21 -4.93 -14.40 0.48
C GLN A 21 -5.17 -14.76 1.95
N PRO A 22 -5.87 -13.92 2.73
CA PRO A 22 -6.33 -14.29 4.06
C PRO A 22 -7.13 -15.60 4.00
N GLY A 23 -6.79 -16.56 4.86
CA GLY A 23 -7.42 -17.88 4.84
C GLY A 23 -6.73 -18.92 3.93
N ASP A 24 -5.72 -18.55 3.15
CA ASP A 24 -4.93 -19.53 2.40
C ASP A 24 -4.06 -20.39 3.33
N VAL A 25 -3.77 -21.61 2.90
CA VAL A 25 -2.68 -22.42 3.46
C VAL A 25 -1.36 -21.99 2.83
N VAL A 26 -0.42 -21.53 3.64
CA VAL A 26 0.95 -21.24 3.25
C VAL A 26 1.74 -22.53 3.28
N ASN A 27 2.09 -23.03 2.10
CA ASN A 27 2.97 -24.17 1.93
C ASN A 27 4.36 -23.70 1.54
N GLY A 28 5.36 -24.37 2.08
CA GLY A 28 6.74 -24.07 1.77
C GLY A 28 7.70 -25.10 2.31
N THR A 29 8.97 -24.88 1.99
CA THR A 29 10.06 -25.75 2.37
C THR A 29 11.17 -24.94 3.02
N VAL A 30 11.65 -25.43 4.15
CA VAL A 30 12.82 -24.91 4.84
C VAL A 30 14.02 -25.80 4.54
N TYR A 31 15.14 -25.17 4.22
CA TYR A 31 16.42 -25.83 4.00
C TYR A 31 17.42 -25.40 5.04
N LEU A 32 18.12 -26.38 5.61
CA LEU A 32 19.27 -26.19 6.49
C LEU A 32 20.47 -26.88 5.84
N SER A 33 21.44 -26.07 5.41
CA SER A 33 22.74 -26.53 4.93
C SER A 33 23.74 -26.50 6.08
N VAL A 34 24.45 -27.59 6.30
CA VAL A 34 25.38 -27.76 7.42
C VAL A 34 26.74 -28.14 6.85
N SER A 35 27.73 -27.24 7.00
CA SER A 35 29.09 -27.49 6.54
C SER A 35 29.94 -28.19 7.59
N ASP A 36 29.65 -27.93 8.87
CA ASP A 36 30.30 -28.48 10.06
C ASP A 36 29.23 -28.82 11.08
N GLU A 37 29.45 -29.81 11.96
CA GLU A 37 28.49 -30.14 13.03
C GLU A 37 28.01 -28.89 13.80
N ILE A 38 26.69 -28.71 13.86
CA ILE A 38 26.01 -27.65 14.60
C ILE A 38 25.35 -28.25 15.83
N LYS A 39 25.89 -27.98 17.01
CA LYS A 39 25.23 -28.31 18.28
C LYS A 39 24.12 -27.31 18.57
N THR A 40 22.92 -27.79 18.86
CA THR A 40 21.72 -26.98 19.06
C THR A 40 21.36 -26.91 20.54
N LYS A 41 20.74 -25.80 20.98
CA LYS A 41 20.22 -25.64 22.36
C LYS A 41 18.70 -25.64 22.45
N GLY A 42 18.03 -25.80 21.32
CA GLY A 42 16.59 -25.76 21.21
C GLY A 42 16.15 -26.08 19.79
N ALA A 43 14.84 -26.11 19.59
CA ALA A 43 14.23 -26.50 18.33
C ALA A 43 14.53 -25.54 17.19
N LEU A 44 14.53 -26.07 15.96
CA LEU A 44 14.38 -25.30 14.73
C LEU A 44 12.94 -24.79 14.67
N VAL A 45 12.78 -23.46 14.73
CA VAL A 45 11.46 -22.82 14.78
C VAL A 45 11.27 -21.87 13.61
N LEU A 46 10.10 -21.96 12.98
CA LEU A 46 9.60 -20.99 12.02
C LEU A 46 8.61 -20.06 12.74
N GLU A 47 9.00 -18.81 12.94
CA GLU A 47 8.14 -17.75 13.49
C GLU A 47 7.38 -17.07 12.34
N ILE A 48 6.06 -16.98 12.47
CA ILE A 48 5.17 -16.29 11.53
C ILE A 48 4.70 -15.01 12.20
N ASN A 49 5.21 -13.88 11.70
CA ASN A 49 4.98 -12.57 12.30
C ASN A 49 4.20 -11.68 11.34
N GLY A 50 3.28 -10.90 11.89
CA GLY A 50 2.51 -9.88 11.19
C GLY A 50 2.39 -8.65 12.08
N GLU A 51 2.82 -7.52 11.57
CA GLU A 51 2.76 -6.24 12.26
C GLU A 51 2.07 -5.21 11.38
N GLU A 52 1.33 -4.30 12.00
CA GLU A 52 0.96 -3.04 11.41
C GLU A 52 1.61 -1.90 12.18
N TYR A 53 1.94 -0.83 11.49
CA TYR A 53 2.41 0.39 12.12
C TYR A 53 1.97 1.63 11.36
N VAL A 54 1.95 2.73 12.08
CA VAL A 54 1.88 4.08 11.53
C VAL A 54 2.91 4.95 12.22
N LYS A 55 3.62 5.76 11.45
CA LYS A 55 4.60 6.75 11.92
C LYS A 55 4.27 8.07 11.26
N TYR A 56 4.42 9.16 11.99
CA TYR A 56 4.25 10.51 11.46
C TYR A 56 4.96 11.51 12.35
N ASN A 57 5.22 12.69 11.81
CA ASN A 57 5.75 13.83 12.55
C ASN A 57 4.61 14.81 12.82
N GLU A 58 4.46 15.20 14.08
CA GLU A 58 3.49 16.20 14.52
C GLU A 58 4.20 17.55 14.67
N VAL A 59 3.82 18.52 13.84
CA VAL A 59 4.51 19.81 13.74
C VAL A 59 3.85 20.84 14.65
N TYR A 60 4.66 21.40 15.55
CA TYR A 60 4.30 22.46 16.48
C TYR A 60 5.25 23.64 16.29
N GLY A 61 4.86 24.61 15.46
CA GLY A 61 5.73 25.72 15.09
C GLY A 61 7.00 25.22 14.39
N GLU A 62 8.17 25.47 15.00
CA GLU A 62 9.47 25.03 14.47
C GLU A 62 9.87 23.60 14.92
N SER A 63 9.11 22.99 15.83
CA SER A 63 9.41 21.66 16.36
C SER A 63 8.58 20.58 15.67
N ALA A 64 9.21 19.43 15.39
CA ALA A 64 8.53 18.24 14.90
C ALA A 64 8.69 17.10 15.91
N VAL A 65 7.58 16.56 16.41
CA VAL A 65 7.56 15.46 17.37
C VAL A 65 7.27 14.15 16.63
N PRO A 66 8.21 13.19 16.57
CA PRO A 66 7.96 11.92 15.94
C PRO A 66 7.00 11.07 16.78
N ARG A 67 5.95 10.55 16.14
CA ARG A 67 4.98 9.62 16.70
C ARG A 67 5.08 8.28 15.98
N LYS A 68 4.90 7.20 16.74
CA LYS A 68 4.81 5.83 16.21
C LYS A 68 3.78 5.05 16.99
N GLN A 69 2.93 4.35 16.26
CA GLN A 69 2.05 3.32 16.79
C GLN A 69 2.27 2.03 16.01
N SER A 70 2.17 0.90 16.70
CA SER A 70 2.26 -0.42 16.11
C SER A 70 1.34 -1.39 16.83
N ASN A 71 0.86 -2.38 16.09
CA ASN A 71 0.05 -3.47 16.63
C ASN A 71 0.53 -4.81 16.05
N GLN A 72 0.52 -5.85 16.89
CA GLN A 72 0.88 -7.20 16.48
C GLN A 72 -0.38 -7.89 15.95
N LEU A 73 -0.40 -8.15 14.65
CA LEU A 73 -1.52 -8.83 13.98
C LEU A 73 -1.40 -10.35 14.07
N LEU A 74 -0.17 -10.87 13.97
CA LEU A 74 0.15 -12.29 13.89
C LEU A 74 1.46 -12.58 14.61
N SER A 75 1.51 -13.61 15.45
CA SER A 75 2.71 -13.98 16.20
C SER A 75 2.63 -15.46 16.55
N ASP A 76 2.77 -16.29 15.53
CA ASP A 76 2.62 -17.73 15.63
C ASP A 76 3.99 -18.40 15.45
N GLN A 77 4.13 -19.65 15.90
CA GLN A 77 5.38 -20.40 15.79
C GLN A 77 5.10 -21.84 15.38
N LEU A 78 5.88 -22.36 14.44
CA LEU A 78 5.93 -23.77 14.06
C LEU A 78 7.27 -24.37 14.48
N VAL A 79 7.21 -25.44 15.25
CA VAL A 79 8.37 -26.27 15.55
C VAL A 79 8.60 -27.22 14.38
N LEU A 80 9.69 -27.03 13.64
CA LEU A 80 10.02 -27.88 12.49
C LEU A 80 10.85 -29.10 12.88
N SER A 81 11.65 -28.97 13.96
CA SER A 81 12.48 -30.03 14.49
C SER A 81 12.93 -29.70 15.91
N ASP A 82 12.53 -30.50 16.88
CA ASP A 82 12.90 -30.40 18.30
C ASP A 82 13.72 -31.59 18.82
N ASN A 83 13.85 -32.66 18.02
CA ASN A 83 14.45 -33.93 18.43
C ASN A 83 15.97 -34.04 18.18
N HIS A 84 16.64 -32.94 17.87
CA HIS A 84 18.06 -32.94 17.51
C HIS A 84 18.88 -32.11 18.50
N ASP A 85 19.86 -32.76 19.14
CA ASP A 85 20.92 -32.12 19.95
C ASP A 85 22.06 -31.55 19.11
N SER A 86 22.25 -32.11 17.91
CA SER A 86 23.13 -31.57 16.88
C SER A 86 22.66 -31.95 15.48
N PHE A 87 23.12 -31.17 14.50
CA PHE A 87 23.03 -31.47 13.08
C PHE A 87 24.41 -31.78 12.55
N ALA A 88 24.60 -32.96 11.97
CA ALA A 88 25.83 -33.35 11.27
C ALA A 88 25.94 -32.62 9.91
N PRO A 89 27.13 -32.53 9.31
CA PRO A 89 27.29 -31.99 7.96
C PRO A 89 26.37 -32.66 6.95
N GLY A 90 25.69 -31.85 6.13
CA GLY A 90 24.68 -32.30 5.18
C GLY A 90 23.59 -31.28 4.91
N GLU A 91 22.62 -31.67 4.09
CA GLU A 91 21.44 -30.88 3.74
C GLU A 91 20.19 -31.48 4.40
N TYR A 92 19.43 -30.64 5.08
CA TYR A 92 18.18 -31.03 5.75
C TYR A 92 17.03 -30.23 5.18
N VAL A 93 15.89 -30.89 5.01
CA VAL A 93 14.71 -30.35 4.36
C VAL A 93 13.51 -30.55 5.28
N PHE A 94 12.82 -29.45 5.59
CA PHE A 94 11.65 -29.42 6.47
C PHE A 94 10.48 -28.78 5.73
N PRO A 95 9.55 -29.57 5.15
CA PRO A 95 8.32 -29.01 4.61
C PRO A 95 7.43 -28.50 5.75
N PHE A 96 6.66 -27.45 5.48
CA PHE A 96 5.68 -26.93 6.43
C PHE A 96 4.40 -26.52 5.72
N ASN A 97 3.30 -26.59 6.46
CA ASN A 97 2.01 -26.03 6.10
C ASN A 97 1.51 -25.13 7.24
N TYR A 98 0.98 -23.97 6.91
CA TYR A 98 0.47 -23.03 7.90
C TYR A 98 -0.81 -22.37 7.42
N GLN A 99 -1.88 -22.50 8.19
CA GLN A 99 -3.18 -21.92 7.89
C GLN A 99 -3.20 -20.44 8.26
N LEU A 100 -3.23 -19.53 7.27
CA LEU A 100 -3.41 -18.10 7.56
C LEU A 100 -4.80 -17.85 8.12
N ARG A 101 -4.88 -16.93 9.08
CA ARG A 101 -6.15 -16.42 9.59
C ARG A 101 -6.89 -15.65 8.50
N SER A 102 -8.18 -15.92 8.32
CA SER A 102 -9.03 -15.27 7.32
C SER A 102 -9.34 -13.79 7.64
N THR A 103 -9.09 -13.36 8.87
CA THR A 103 -9.32 -11.98 9.34
C THR A 103 -8.12 -11.06 9.15
N LEU A 104 -7.02 -11.55 8.57
CA LEU A 104 -5.81 -10.74 8.42
C LEU A 104 -6.02 -9.67 7.32
N PRO A 105 -5.61 -8.41 7.57
CA PRO A 105 -5.59 -7.40 6.53
C PRO A 105 -4.58 -7.76 5.42
N ALA A 106 -4.77 -7.16 4.25
CA ALA A 106 -3.80 -7.27 3.18
C ALA A 106 -2.50 -6.53 3.53
N SER A 107 -1.39 -7.01 2.98
CA SER A 107 -0.12 -6.29 3.00
C SER A 107 -0.28 -4.97 2.26
N PHE A 108 0.22 -3.90 2.89
CA PHE A 108 -0.01 -2.54 2.43
C PHE A 108 1.14 -1.64 2.89
N HIS A 109 1.46 -0.62 2.08
CA HIS A 109 2.43 0.40 2.46
C HIS A 109 2.10 1.71 1.74
N VAL A 110 1.93 2.79 2.50
CA VAL A 110 1.97 4.17 2.00
C VAL A 110 2.98 4.97 2.79
N ASP A 111 3.71 5.83 2.11
CA ASP A 111 4.69 6.73 2.72
C ASP A 111 4.43 8.19 2.31
N ARG A 112 5.02 9.11 3.08
CA ARG A 112 5.07 10.54 2.81
C ARG A 112 3.71 11.16 2.49
N ARG A 113 2.68 10.76 3.24
CA ARG A 113 1.40 11.47 3.25
C ARG A 113 1.44 12.63 4.23
N HIS A 114 0.61 13.64 3.99
CA HIS A 114 0.53 14.84 4.81
C HIS A 114 -0.93 15.19 5.14
N ALA A 115 -1.17 15.71 6.34
CA ALA A 115 -2.48 16.14 6.82
C ALA A 115 -2.33 17.32 7.80
N GLY A 116 -2.40 18.55 7.29
CA GLY A 116 -2.26 19.75 8.14
C GLY A 116 -0.93 19.74 8.91
N GLU A 117 -1.00 19.66 10.23
CA GLU A 117 0.14 19.62 11.16
C GLU A 117 0.87 18.27 11.19
N PHE A 118 0.29 17.24 10.57
CA PHE A 118 0.88 15.90 10.48
C PHE A 118 1.62 15.73 9.16
N CYS A 119 2.93 15.49 9.21
CA CYS A 119 3.76 15.27 8.02
C CYS A 119 4.49 13.91 8.05
N ASP A 120 5.01 13.51 6.90
CA ASP A 120 5.78 12.28 6.71
C ASP A 120 5.08 11.03 7.23
N ILE A 121 3.77 10.93 6.98
CA ILE A 121 2.98 9.78 7.39
C ILE A 121 3.46 8.54 6.62
N ASP A 122 3.94 7.53 7.34
CA ASP A 122 4.37 6.20 6.87
C ASP A 122 3.54 5.13 7.59
N ALA A 123 2.68 4.44 6.84
CA ALA A 123 1.78 3.42 7.35
C ALA A 123 1.95 2.12 6.58
N ALA A 124 2.08 1.00 7.29
CA ALA A 124 2.24 -0.30 6.65
C ALA A 124 1.64 -1.46 7.44
N VAL A 125 1.25 -2.49 6.71
CA VAL A 125 0.91 -3.83 7.19
C VAL A 125 1.90 -4.81 6.54
N LYS A 126 2.70 -5.51 7.35
CA LYS A 126 3.79 -6.37 6.89
C LYS A 126 3.73 -7.73 7.57
N TYR A 127 3.95 -8.78 6.78
CA TYR A 127 4.10 -10.15 7.28
C TYR A 127 5.48 -10.70 6.90
N LYS A 128 6.05 -11.50 7.80
CA LYS A 128 7.36 -12.13 7.60
C LYS A 128 7.40 -13.51 8.24
N LEU A 129 8.09 -14.41 7.54
CA LEU A 129 8.52 -15.69 8.06
C LEU A 129 9.95 -15.54 8.55
N LYS A 130 10.21 -15.94 9.78
CA LYS A 130 11.52 -15.88 10.39
C LYS A 130 11.90 -17.24 10.92
N LEU A 131 12.88 -17.84 10.28
CA LEU A 131 13.42 -19.13 10.67
C LEU A 131 14.60 -18.92 11.62
N ARG A 132 14.64 -19.71 12.69
CA ARG A 132 15.62 -19.59 13.76
C ARG A 132 16.08 -20.96 14.22
N LEU A 133 17.40 -21.19 14.18
CA LEU A 133 18.06 -22.34 14.78
C LEU A 133 18.95 -21.90 15.96
N PRO A 134 18.55 -22.18 17.21
CA PRO A 134 19.34 -21.85 18.39
C PRO A 134 20.61 -22.71 18.49
N VAL A 135 21.79 -22.07 18.51
CA VAL A 135 23.09 -22.78 18.53
C VAL A 135 23.71 -22.76 19.95
N LYS A 136 24.35 -23.87 20.36
CA LYS A 136 25.13 -23.99 21.60
C LYS A 136 26.53 -23.33 21.43
N GLY A 137 26.92 -22.50 22.39
CA GLY A 137 28.27 -21.92 22.51
C GLY A 137 28.28 -20.44 22.89
N ALA A 138 29.17 -20.03 23.79
CA ALA A 138 29.21 -18.69 24.40
C ALA A 138 29.41 -17.51 23.44
N PHE A 139 29.81 -17.78 22.19
CA PHE A 139 30.11 -16.76 21.17
C PHE A 139 29.53 -17.08 19.78
N LYS A 140 28.56 -18.00 19.70
CA LYS A 140 27.89 -18.33 18.43
C LYS A 140 26.50 -17.69 18.40
N SER A 141 26.26 -16.85 17.39
CA SER A 141 24.91 -16.36 17.11
C SER A 141 24.03 -17.50 16.60
N ASP A 142 22.74 -17.44 16.94
CA ASP A 142 21.75 -18.34 16.38
C ASP A 142 21.67 -18.11 14.85
N ILE A 143 21.55 -19.19 14.08
CA ILE A 143 21.41 -19.10 12.63
C ILE A 143 19.99 -18.66 12.33
N LYS A 144 19.82 -17.68 11.45
CA LYS A 144 18.52 -17.09 11.13
C LYS A 144 18.38 -16.86 9.63
N ALA A 145 17.16 -16.97 9.14
CA ALA A 145 16.75 -16.52 7.82
C ALA A 145 15.39 -15.84 7.91
N GLU A 146 15.15 -14.84 7.07
CA GLU A 146 13.87 -14.14 7.00
C GLU A 146 13.38 -14.10 5.56
N ARG A 147 12.06 -14.19 5.39
CA ARG A 147 11.39 -14.07 4.10
C ARG A 147 10.10 -13.26 4.26
N PRO A 148 9.88 -12.20 3.45
CA PRO A 148 8.60 -11.51 3.43
C PRO A 148 7.47 -12.46 3.01
N LEU A 149 6.32 -12.35 3.68
CA LEU A 149 5.09 -13.03 3.30
C LEU A 149 4.13 -11.99 2.74
N ILE A 150 3.76 -12.10 1.46
CA ILE A 150 2.86 -11.13 0.82
C ILE A 150 1.42 -11.65 0.91
N VAL A 151 0.59 -10.92 1.65
CA VAL A 151 -0.86 -11.17 1.76
C VAL A 151 -1.58 -10.17 0.85
N LYS A 152 -2.32 -10.64 -0.15
CA LYS A 152 -3.13 -9.81 -1.04
C LYS A 152 -4.58 -9.75 -0.55
N PRO A 153 -5.34 -8.70 -0.89
CA PRO A 153 -6.78 -8.66 -0.61
C PRO A 153 -7.49 -9.88 -1.19
N ALA A 154 -8.47 -10.42 -0.46
CA ALA A 154 -9.34 -11.46 -0.98
C ALA A 154 -10.08 -10.93 -2.20
N GLN A 155 -10.10 -11.71 -3.29
CA GLN A 155 -10.83 -11.36 -4.50
C GLN A 155 -12.30 -11.74 -4.33
N THR A 156 -13.08 -10.85 -3.72
CA THR A 156 -14.54 -11.03 -3.64
C THR A 156 -15.19 -10.41 -4.87
N ALA A 157 -16.15 -11.11 -5.47
CA ALA A 157 -17.02 -10.55 -6.52
C ALA A 157 -17.58 -9.19 -6.05
N GLN A 158 -17.36 -8.15 -6.85
CA GLN A 158 -17.84 -6.81 -6.54
C GLN A 158 -19.15 -6.56 -7.30
N LEU A 159 -20.16 -6.07 -6.60
CA LEU A 159 -21.36 -5.54 -7.23
C LEU A 159 -20.98 -4.22 -7.90
N VAL A 160 -21.13 -4.15 -9.23
CA VAL A 160 -20.89 -2.94 -10.00
C VAL A 160 -22.15 -2.09 -10.01
N GLN A 161 -22.04 -0.83 -9.61
CA GLN A 161 -23.16 0.11 -9.58
C GLN A 161 -22.80 1.41 -10.30
N SER A 162 -23.78 2.01 -10.97
CA SER A 162 -23.64 3.39 -11.44
C SER A 162 -23.78 4.34 -10.26
N ARG A 163 -23.04 5.45 -10.28
CA ARG A 163 -23.00 6.42 -9.19
C ARG A 163 -23.04 7.83 -9.70
N THR A 164 -23.86 8.65 -9.08
CA THR A 164 -24.06 10.06 -9.43
C THR A 164 -23.91 10.92 -8.17
N ASP A 165 -23.31 12.10 -8.33
CA ASP A 165 -23.26 13.12 -7.29
C ASP A 165 -23.44 14.52 -7.92
N ALA A 166 -23.94 15.47 -7.12
CA ALA A 166 -24.17 16.84 -7.55
C ALA A 166 -23.95 17.84 -6.41
N THR A 167 -23.32 18.97 -6.70
CA THR A 167 -23.08 20.03 -5.73
C THR A 167 -23.19 21.41 -6.37
N ALA A 168 -23.85 22.35 -5.69
CA ALA A 168 -23.93 23.76 -6.06
C ALA A 168 -23.21 24.62 -5.01
N LYS A 169 -22.31 25.52 -5.45
CA LYS A 169 -21.59 26.46 -4.55
C LYS A 169 -21.46 27.84 -5.18
N HIS A 170 -21.40 28.86 -4.34
CA HIS A 170 -21.16 30.23 -4.78
C HIS A 170 -19.70 30.43 -5.21
N ALA A 171 -19.48 31.03 -6.39
CA ALA A 171 -18.17 31.54 -6.77
C ALA A 171 -17.90 32.84 -5.98
N LYS A 172 -16.70 32.98 -5.43
CA LYS A 172 -16.31 34.13 -4.61
C LYS A 172 -14.99 34.74 -5.05
N LEU A 173 -14.97 35.99 -5.50
CA LEU A 173 -13.73 36.70 -5.77
C LEU A 173 -13.00 37.02 -4.46
N LEU A 174 -11.71 36.66 -4.37
CA LEU A 174 -10.87 36.83 -3.17
C LEU A 174 -11.47 36.17 -1.92
N GLY A 175 -12.34 35.16 -2.10
CA GLY A 175 -13.05 34.47 -1.01
C GLY A 175 -14.15 35.29 -0.31
N MET A 176 -14.31 36.57 -0.63
CA MET A 176 -15.18 37.50 0.11
C MET A 176 -16.37 38.00 -0.72
N ILE A 177 -16.17 38.31 -2.00
CA ILE A 177 -17.20 38.94 -2.84
C ILE A 177 -17.91 37.87 -3.65
N ARG A 178 -19.22 37.68 -3.44
CA ARG A 178 -20.04 36.73 -4.21
C ARG A 178 -20.14 37.20 -5.66
N GLN A 179 -19.85 36.31 -6.61
CA GLN A 179 -19.85 36.59 -8.04
C GLN A 179 -20.90 35.77 -8.80
N GLY A 180 -21.81 35.09 -8.09
CA GLY A 180 -22.82 34.21 -8.65
C GLY A 180 -22.61 32.74 -8.27
N ASN A 181 -23.36 31.85 -8.91
CA ASN A 181 -23.36 30.42 -8.59
C ASN A 181 -22.61 29.63 -9.65
N CYS A 182 -21.91 28.59 -9.22
CA CYS A 182 -21.41 27.55 -10.10
C CYS A 182 -21.91 26.21 -9.58
N GLU A 183 -22.57 25.45 -10.45
CA GLU A 183 -23.11 24.14 -10.15
C GLU A 183 -22.36 23.10 -10.94
N VAL A 184 -21.98 22.00 -10.27
CA VAL A 184 -21.27 20.89 -10.87
C VAL A 184 -22.01 19.62 -10.52
N SER A 185 -22.30 18.80 -11.53
CA SER A 185 -22.85 17.46 -11.35
C SER A 185 -22.02 16.46 -12.15
N GLY A 186 -22.00 15.21 -11.71
CA GLY A 186 -21.27 14.18 -12.42
C GLY A 186 -21.74 12.78 -12.10
N SER A 187 -21.51 11.88 -13.04
CA SER A 187 -21.90 10.49 -12.96
C SER A 187 -20.82 9.58 -13.54
N LEU A 188 -20.64 8.44 -12.87
CA LEU A 188 -19.85 7.31 -13.32
C LEU A 188 -20.78 6.15 -13.69
N GLU A 189 -20.50 5.49 -14.82
CA GLU A 189 -21.25 4.32 -15.26
C GLU A 189 -21.01 3.10 -14.34
N ARG A 190 -19.80 3.02 -13.76
CA ARG A 190 -19.41 2.04 -12.75
C ARG A 190 -18.63 2.70 -11.62
N ASP A 191 -18.71 2.12 -10.43
CA ASP A 191 -17.99 2.55 -9.24
C ASP A 191 -16.75 1.68 -8.93
N VAL A 192 -16.53 0.62 -9.69
CA VAL A 192 -15.39 -0.30 -9.54
C VAL A 192 -14.44 -0.18 -10.72
N TYR A 193 -13.17 0.03 -10.40
CA TYR A 193 -12.09 0.19 -11.37
C TYR A 193 -10.86 -0.64 -11.00
N VAL A 194 -10.03 -0.97 -11.99
CA VAL A 194 -8.74 -1.66 -11.84
C VAL A 194 -7.61 -0.64 -11.96
N ALA A 195 -6.61 -0.70 -11.07
CA ALA A 195 -5.44 0.16 -11.19
C ALA A 195 -4.78 0.02 -12.58
N GLY A 196 -4.45 1.15 -13.21
CA GLY A 196 -3.87 1.21 -14.55
C GLY A 196 -4.87 1.37 -15.70
N GLU A 197 -6.19 1.25 -15.47
CA GLU A 197 -7.18 1.52 -16.52
C GLU A 197 -7.55 3.02 -16.63
N THR A 198 -8.27 3.39 -17.69
CA THR A 198 -8.82 4.75 -17.85
C THR A 198 -10.26 4.79 -17.37
N LEU A 199 -10.56 5.67 -16.40
CA LEU A 199 -11.93 5.97 -15.99
C LEU A 199 -12.55 7.04 -16.88
N GLN A 200 -13.86 6.97 -17.11
CA GLN A 200 -14.63 8.01 -17.77
C GLN A 200 -15.71 8.54 -16.85
N ILE A 201 -15.74 9.87 -16.67
CA ILE A 201 -16.76 10.58 -15.91
C ILE A 201 -17.52 11.52 -16.83
N ARG A 202 -18.86 11.49 -16.74
CA ARG A 202 -19.74 12.45 -17.38
C ARG A 202 -20.04 13.54 -16.38
N ALA A 203 -19.75 14.81 -16.70
CA ALA A 203 -20.03 15.91 -15.79
C ALA A 203 -20.63 17.12 -16.53
N SER A 204 -21.48 17.85 -15.81
CA SER A 204 -22.08 19.10 -16.27
C SER A 204 -21.64 20.24 -15.35
N VAL A 205 -21.28 21.38 -15.95
CA VAL A 205 -20.87 22.57 -15.22
C VAL A 205 -21.74 23.73 -15.67
N VAL A 206 -22.55 24.26 -14.76
CA VAL A 206 -23.39 25.44 -14.96
C VAL A 206 -22.70 26.62 -14.30
N ASN A 207 -21.96 27.41 -15.08
CA ASN A 207 -21.25 28.59 -14.55
C ASN A 207 -22.13 29.84 -14.65
N GLY A 208 -23.11 29.95 -13.75
CA GLY A 208 -23.95 31.15 -13.58
C GLY A 208 -23.25 32.31 -12.86
N SER A 209 -21.90 32.32 -12.81
CA SER A 209 -21.12 33.38 -12.18
C SER A 209 -20.51 34.32 -13.21
N SER A 210 -20.06 35.50 -12.75
CA SER A 210 -19.29 36.46 -13.54
C SER A 210 -17.82 36.09 -13.70
N MET A 211 -17.38 34.96 -13.12
CA MET A 211 -15.99 34.50 -13.17
C MET A 211 -15.82 33.33 -14.13
N ASP A 212 -14.72 33.34 -14.89
CA ASP A 212 -14.32 32.17 -15.69
C ASP A 212 -13.86 31.02 -14.77
N VAL A 213 -14.37 29.82 -15.02
CA VAL A 213 -13.72 28.58 -14.58
C VAL A 213 -12.47 28.43 -15.45
N LYS A 214 -11.29 28.49 -14.84
CA LYS A 214 -10.00 28.41 -15.56
C LYS A 214 -9.81 27.02 -16.18
N SER A 215 -10.17 25.99 -15.43
CA SER A 215 -10.05 24.59 -15.84
C SER A 215 -10.98 23.71 -15.02
N VAL A 216 -11.47 22.64 -15.64
CA VAL A 216 -12.11 21.52 -14.95
C VAL A 216 -11.04 20.47 -14.70
N SER A 217 -10.86 20.06 -13.44
CA SER A 217 -9.83 19.10 -13.03
C SER A 217 -10.50 17.81 -12.56
N VAL A 218 -10.14 16.68 -13.16
CA VAL A 218 -10.60 15.36 -12.72
C VAL A 218 -9.45 14.67 -12.00
N ARG A 219 -9.73 14.18 -10.79
CA ARG A 219 -8.70 13.67 -9.88
C ARG A 219 -9.13 12.37 -9.23
N LEU A 220 -8.20 11.44 -9.08
CA LEU A 220 -8.33 10.34 -8.14
C LEU A 220 -7.68 10.76 -6.83
N VAL A 221 -8.44 10.68 -5.74
CA VAL A 221 -7.97 11.05 -4.41
C VAL A 221 -8.05 9.85 -3.47
N GLU A 222 -6.92 9.54 -2.82
CA GLU A 222 -6.81 8.61 -1.70
C GLU A 222 -7.16 9.34 -0.41
N ASN A 223 -8.15 8.82 0.31
CA ASN A 223 -8.46 9.19 1.68
C ASN A 223 -7.77 8.18 2.61
N LEU A 224 -6.80 8.64 3.38
CA LEU A 224 -6.13 7.88 4.42
C LEU A 224 -6.67 8.32 5.78
N VAL A 225 -7.18 7.38 6.57
CA VAL A 225 -7.64 7.61 7.94
C VAL A 225 -6.73 6.83 8.88
N ILE A 226 -6.06 7.54 9.78
CA ILE A 226 -5.34 6.94 10.91
C ILE A 226 -6.28 6.94 12.10
N HIS A 227 -6.62 5.76 12.59
CA HIS A 227 -7.54 5.59 13.69
C HIS A 227 -6.89 5.99 15.01
N ALA A 228 -7.66 6.71 15.82
CA ALA A 228 -7.28 7.21 17.13
C ALA A 228 -6.79 6.09 18.06
N ASN A 229 -5.71 6.37 18.81
CA ASN A 229 -5.27 5.56 19.96
C ASN A 229 -5.42 6.36 21.25
N ARG A 230 -5.07 5.75 22.39
CA ARG A 230 -5.13 6.31 23.76
C ARG A 230 -4.61 7.75 23.88
N ASP A 231 -3.62 8.16 23.09
CA ASP A 231 -3.01 9.50 23.14
C ASP A 231 -3.73 10.56 22.28
N HIS A 232 -4.43 10.16 21.22
CA HIS A 232 -5.15 11.06 20.31
C HIS A 232 -6.63 10.69 20.28
N LYS A 233 -7.49 11.53 20.86
CA LYS A 233 -8.94 11.30 20.90
C LYS A 233 -9.64 11.43 19.54
N LYS A 234 -8.94 11.84 18.47
CA LYS A 234 -9.50 12.10 17.14
C LYS A 234 -8.68 11.39 16.06
N GLU A 235 -9.38 10.93 15.03
CA GLU A 235 -8.77 10.37 13.83
C GLU A 235 -8.00 11.44 13.05
N ILE A 236 -6.86 11.04 12.47
CA ILE A 236 -6.11 11.89 11.54
C ILE A 236 -6.55 11.51 10.13
N LYS A 237 -6.97 12.50 9.33
CA LYS A 237 -7.44 12.30 7.96
C LYS A 237 -6.49 13.00 6.99
N ALA A 238 -5.87 12.24 6.11
CA ALA A 238 -5.04 12.74 5.03
C ALA A 238 -5.74 12.49 3.68
N GLN A 239 -5.61 13.45 2.77
CA GLN A 239 -6.06 13.29 1.39
C GLN A 239 -4.87 13.46 0.46
N THR A 240 -4.72 12.55 -0.50
CA THR A 240 -3.60 12.59 -1.46
C THR A 240 -4.14 12.39 -2.86
N CYS A 241 -3.77 13.30 -3.77
CA CYS A 241 -4.18 13.20 -5.16
C CYS A 241 -3.24 12.26 -5.93
N LEU A 242 -3.73 11.04 -6.20
CA LEU A 242 -2.94 9.98 -6.84
C LEU A 242 -2.79 10.18 -8.35
N ALA A 243 -3.83 10.70 -9.01
CA ALA A 243 -3.87 11.01 -10.43
C ALA A 243 -4.68 12.30 -10.68
N GLU A 244 -4.31 13.09 -11.68
CA GLU A 244 -5.00 14.33 -12.05
C GLU A 244 -4.87 14.59 -13.54
N LYS A 245 -5.95 15.08 -14.15
CA LYS A 245 -5.95 15.63 -15.50
C LYS A 245 -6.79 16.90 -15.53
N ASP A 246 -6.22 17.94 -16.13
CA ASP A 246 -6.89 19.22 -16.32
C ASP A 246 -7.45 19.33 -17.74
N PHE A 247 -8.65 19.91 -17.84
CA PHE A 247 -9.40 20.13 -19.07
C PHE A 247 -9.72 21.61 -19.25
N ALA A 248 -10.18 21.94 -20.45
CA ALA A 248 -10.67 23.28 -20.76
C ALA A 248 -11.74 23.72 -19.75
N GLY A 249 -11.61 24.97 -19.30
CA GLY A 249 -12.56 25.58 -18.39
C GLY A 249 -13.85 26.05 -19.06
N VAL A 250 -14.73 26.66 -18.27
CA VAL A 250 -16.05 27.14 -18.68
C VAL A 250 -16.12 28.65 -18.45
N LYS A 251 -16.45 29.40 -19.51
CA LYS A 251 -16.55 30.86 -19.46
C LYS A 251 -17.66 31.33 -18.52
N ALA A 252 -17.54 32.55 -18.00
CA ALA A 252 -18.60 33.20 -17.23
C ALA A 252 -19.93 33.17 -18.00
N GLY A 253 -21.02 32.79 -17.32
CA GLY A 253 -22.35 32.63 -17.91
C GLY A 253 -22.54 31.42 -18.83
N ALA A 254 -21.50 30.64 -19.12
CA ALA A 254 -21.59 29.47 -19.99
C ALA A 254 -21.92 28.18 -19.23
N THR A 255 -22.41 27.19 -19.96
CA THR A 255 -22.74 25.87 -19.41
C THR A 255 -22.17 24.77 -20.30
N THR A 256 -21.63 23.72 -19.70
CA THR A 256 -21.34 22.44 -20.36
C THR A 256 -22.29 21.39 -19.80
N ILE A 257 -22.87 20.58 -20.68
CA ILE A 257 -23.83 19.52 -20.33
C ILE A 257 -23.24 18.19 -20.78
N ASP A 258 -23.25 17.22 -19.87
CA ASP A 258 -22.87 15.83 -20.13
C ASP A 258 -21.51 15.67 -20.85
N GLN A 259 -20.53 16.48 -20.43
CA GLN A 259 -19.19 16.41 -21.00
C GLN A 259 -18.44 15.20 -20.44
N ALA A 260 -17.87 14.39 -21.33
CA ALA A 260 -17.06 13.25 -20.95
C ALA A 260 -15.62 13.66 -20.67
N TYR A 261 -15.12 13.28 -19.50
CA TYR A 261 -13.73 13.48 -19.08
C TYR A 261 -13.08 12.13 -18.76
N SER A 262 -11.87 11.92 -19.27
CA SER A 262 -11.10 10.68 -19.09
C SER A 262 -9.97 10.87 -18.05
N LEU A 263 -9.78 9.96 -17.10
CA LEU A 263 -8.61 9.98 -16.22
C LEU A 263 -7.93 8.61 -16.18
N ASP A 264 -6.64 8.56 -16.48
CA ASP A 264 -5.84 7.35 -16.37
C ASP A 264 -5.52 7.07 -14.90
N LEU A 265 -5.86 5.87 -14.43
CA LEU A 265 -5.66 5.41 -13.06
C LEU A 265 -4.24 4.90 -12.81
N VAL A 266 -3.28 5.69 -13.29
CA VAL A 266 -1.85 5.46 -13.09
C VAL A 266 -1.36 6.53 -12.13
N GLY A 267 -0.66 6.11 -11.08
CA GLY A 267 -0.08 7.02 -10.11
C GLY A 267 0.87 8.01 -10.78
N ARG A 268 0.88 9.27 -10.34
CA ARG A 268 1.83 10.29 -10.84
C ARG A 268 3.30 9.88 -10.71
N SER A 269 3.60 8.93 -9.82
CA SER A 269 4.89 8.25 -9.68
C SER A 269 4.68 6.95 -8.90
N GLU A 270 5.71 6.10 -8.82
CA GLU A 270 5.68 4.90 -7.96
C GLU A 270 5.26 5.21 -6.51
N ARG A 271 5.60 6.40 -5.99
CA ARG A 271 5.22 6.85 -4.63
C ARG A 271 3.72 7.09 -4.44
N PHE A 272 3.01 7.37 -5.52
CA PHE A 272 1.57 7.61 -5.54
C PHE A 272 0.87 6.53 -6.36
N ALA A 273 1.39 5.31 -6.30
CA ALA A 273 0.76 4.15 -6.92
C ALA A 273 -0.71 4.05 -6.50
N VAL A 274 -1.55 3.67 -7.46
CA VAL A 274 -2.99 3.48 -7.25
C VAL A 274 -3.18 2.08 -6.67
N LEU A 275 -3.30 2.02 -5.34
CA LEU A 275 -3.44 0.77 -4.61
C LEU A 275 -4.91 0.46 -4.33
N PRO A 276 -5.29 -0.81 -4.16
CA PRO A 276 -6.62 -1.16 -3.66
C PRO A 276 -6.86 -0.57 -2.27
N PRO A 277 -8.12 -0.29 -1.90
CA PRO A 277 -8.45 0.13 -0.54
C PRO A 277 -8.10 -0.98 0.46
N MET A 278 -7.65 -0.57 1.64
CA MET A 278 -7.25 -1.44 2.73
C MET A 278 -7.87 -0.93 4.04
N ALA A 279 -8.22 -1.84 4.94
CA ALA A 279 -8.59 -1.49 6.31
C ALA A 279 -7.90 -2.45 7.30
N SER A 280 -7.25 -1.87 8.30
CA SER A 280 -6.64 -2.54 9.45
C SER A 280 -7.07 -1.85 10.74
N SER A 281 -6.50 -2.23 11.90
CA SER A 281 -6.91 -1.61 13.17
C SER A 281 -6.38 -0.18 13.32
N LEU A 282 -5.22 0.12 12.71
CA LEU A 282 -4.59 1.43 12.81
C LEU A 282 -4.95 2.36 11.66
N VAL A 283 -5.20 1.83 10.47
CA VAL A 283 -5.29 2.62 9.25
C VAL A 283 -6.34 2.08 8.30
N SER A 284 -7.06 2.97 7.64
CA SER A 284 -7.90 2.64 6.49
C SER A 284 -7.66 3.58 5.31
N THR A 285 -7.76 3.03 4.11
CA THR A 285 -7.70 3.77 2.84
C THR A 285 -8.95 3.57 2.02
N SER A 286 -9.38 4.64 1.37
CA SER A 286 -10.50 4.63 0.40
C SER A 286 -10.24 5.63 -0.72
N HIS A 287 -11.02 5.55 -1.79
CA HIS A 287 -10.82 6.37 -2.98
C HIS A 287 -12.10 7.09 -3.37
N HIS A 288 -11.94 8.28 -3.93
CA HIS A 288 -13.01 8.98 -4.63
C HIS A 288 -12.46 9.71 -5.86
N VAL A 289 -13.33 9.92 -6.84
CA VAL A 289 -13.08 10.79 -7.98
C VAL A 289 -13.60 12.18 -7.63
N GLU A 290 -12.74 13.18 -7.70
CA GLU A 290 -13.09 14.59 -7.55
C GLU A 290 -13.19 15.23 -8.94
N VAL A 291 -14.32 15.90 -9.24
CA VAL A 291 -14.43 16.84 -10.37
C VAL A 291 -14.43 18.24 -9.80
N ARG A 292 -13.38 19.01 -10.11
CA ARG A 292 -13.10 20.30 -9.48
C ARG A 292 -13.03 21.42 -10.51
N CYS A 293 -13.93 22.38 -10.38
CA CYS A 293 -13.88 23.65 -11.12
C CYS A 293 -12.90 24.62 -10.43
N LYS A 294 -11.79 24.89 -11.10
CA LYS A 294 -10.75 25.80 -10.61
C LYS A 294 -11.05 27.24 -11.02
N PHE A 295 -11.37 28.07 -10.04
CA PHE A 295 -11.51 29.51 -10.21
C PHE A 295 -10.22 30.23 -9.81
N LEU A 296 -9.96 31.37 -10.42
CA LEU A 296 -8.83 32.22 -10.03
C LEU A 296 -9.14 32.89 -8.69
N MET A 297 -8.25 32.76 -7.69
CA MET A 297 -8.35 33.43 -6.39
C MET A 297 -9.69 33.21 -5.67
N SER A 298 -10.29 32.03 -5.85
CA SER A 298 -11.58 31.66 -5.28
C SER A 298 -11.54 30.20 -4.79
N PRO A 299 -12.32 29.85 -3.75
CA PRO A 299 -12.55 28.45 -3.42
C PRO A 299 -13.07 27.67 -4.62
N ASN A 300 -12.72 26.39 -4.67
CA ASN A 300 -13.09 25.54 -5.80
C ASN A 300 -14.47 24.93 -5.56
N VAL A 301 -15.26 24.83 -6.62
CA VAL A 301 -16.51 24.05 -6.61
C VAL A 301 -16.19 22.64 -7.08
N HIS A 302 -16.60 21.64 -6.32
CA HIS A 302 -16.31 20.24 -6.64
C HIS A 302 -17.39 19.30 -6.13
N ILE A 303 -17.43 18.12 -6.73
CA ILE A 303 -18.17 16.93 -6.30
C ILE A 303 -17.18 15.81 -5.98
N GLU A 304 -17.59 14.85 -5.16
CA GLU A 304 -16.78 13.70 -4.78
C GLU A 304 -17.59 12.41 -4.99
N ILE A 305 -17.18 11.58 -5.95
CA ILE A 305 -17.85 10.32 -6.26
C ILE A 305 -16.97 9.17 -5.75
N PRO A 306 -17.35 8.46 -4.67
CA PRO A 306 -16.53 7.38 -4.15
C PRO A 306 -16.46 6.19 -5.11
N VAL A 307 -15.26 5.63 -5.26
CA VAL A 307 -14.94 4.52 -6.16
C VAL A 307 -14.14 3.45 -5.43
N LYS A 308 -14.22 2.21 -5.90
CA LYS A 308 -13.39 1.10 -5.45
C LYS A 308 -12.34 0.77 -6.50
N ILE A 309 -11.09 0.75 -6.08
CA ILE A 309 -9.95 0.36 -6.90
C ILE A 309 -9.60 -1.10 -6.62
N LEU A 310 -9.37 -1.89 -7.66
CA LEU A 310 -8.95 -3.28 -7.60
C LEU A 310 -7.50 -3.41 -8.05
N ALA A 311 -6.84 -4.46 -7.56
CA ALA A 311 -5.51 -4.81 -8.04
C ALA A 311 -5.60 -5.30 -9.49
N PRO A 312 -4.57 -5.07 -10.32
CA PRO A 312 -4.48 -5.72 -11.62
C PRO A 312 -4.56 -7.24 -11.44
N LEU A 313 -5.36 -7.90 -12.29
CA LEU A 313 -5.28 -9.35 -12.42
C LEU A 313 -3.88 -9.67 -12.94
N VAL A 314 -3.02 -10.17 -12.06
CA VAL A 314 -1.78 -10.80 -12.50
C VAL A 314 -2.23 -12.08 -13.20
N THR A 315 -2.35 -12.05 -14.53
CA THR A 315 -2.13 -13.27 -15.30
C THR A 315 -0.74 -13.75 -14.90
N ASP A 316 -0.63 -14.99 -14.42
CA ASP A 316 0.66 -15.63 -14.16
C ASP A 316 1.48 -15.61 -15.46
N VAL A 317 2.23 -14.54 -15.66
CA VAL A 317 3.33 -14.52 -16.61
C VAL A 317 4.47 -15.17 -15.86
N ALA A 318 4.54 -16.49 -16.02
CA ALA A 318 5.77 -17.22 -15.77
C ALA A 318 6.95 -16.49 -16.45
N ALA A 319 8.09 -16.49 -15.74
CA ALA A 319 9.40 -16.02 -16.17
C ALA A 319 9.69 -14.51 -16.07
N ALA A 320 10.22 -14.11 -14.91
CA ALA A 320 11.25 -13.08 -14.82
C ALA A 320 12.20 -13.36 -13.64
N SER A 321 12.79 -14.55 -13.64
CA SER A 321 13.99 -14.88 -12.86
C SER A 321 15.05 -15.35 -13.84
N SER A 322 15.77 -14.42 -14.48
CA SER A 322 17.11 -14.60 -15.08
C SER A 322 17.58 -13.34 -15.80
N GLN A 323 17.69 -12.18 -15.13
CA GLN A 323 18.51 -11.06 -15.62
C GLN A 323 19.06 -10.28 -14.42
N LEU A 324 19.96 -10.90 -13.66
CA LEU A 324 20.87 -10.25 -12.71
C LEU A 324 21.97 -11.24 -12.29
N MET A 325 22.55 -11.96 -13.26
CA MET A 325 23.74 -12.78 -13.00
C MET A 325 24.51 -13.18 -14.28
N THR A 326 24.58 -12.30 -15.28
CA THR A 326 25.47 -12.50 -16.44
C THR A 326 25.94 -11.15 -16.97
N ASP A 327 26.72 -10.40 -16.18
CA ASP A 327 27.49 -9.28 -16.77
C ASP A 327 28.78 -8.90 -16.01
N HIS A 328 29.31 -9.76 -15.14
CA HIS A 328 30.59 -9.52 -14.46
C HIS A 328 31.59 -10.67 -14.59
N LYS A 329 31.59 -11.36 -15.73
CA LYS A 329 32.64 -12.33 -16.04
C LYS A 329 33.02 -12.41 -17.52
N THR A 330 33.23 -11.26 -18.17
CA THR A 330 34.01 -11.21 -19.42
C THR A 330 34.61 -9.82 -19.62
N LYS A 331 35.68 -9.51 -18.86
CA LYS A 331 36.67 -8.49 -19.22
C LYS A 331 37.96 -8.71 -18.43
N ALA A 332 38.67 -9.76 -18.81
CA ALA A 332 40.08 -9.99 -18.49
C ALA A 332 40.61 -11.04 -19.46
N LEU A 333 40.94 -10.59 -20.68
CA LEU A 333 41.87 -11.19 -21.64
C LEU A 333 41.86 -10.27 -22.86
N ASP A 334 42.62 -9.18 -22.71
CA ASP A 334 43.59 -8.61 -23.66
C ASP A 334 44.10 -7.28 -23.09
#